data_AF-A0A1F9E4H1-F1
#
_entry.id   AF-A0A1F9E4H1-F1
#
_cell.length_a   1.000
_cell.length_b   1.000
_cell.length_c   1.000
_cell.angle_alpha   90.00
_cell.angle_beta   90.00
_cell.angle_gamma   90.00
#
_symmetry.space_group_name_H-M   'P 1'
#
loop_
_entity.id
_entity.type
_entity.pdbx_description
1 polymer ?
#
loop_
_entity_poly.entity_id
_entity_poly.type
_entity_poly.pdbx_seq_one_letter_code
_entity_poly.pdbx_strand_id
1 'polypeptide(L)'
;MKKIKVLIACFAVLLMYTPSYAGSIFISGHDPIWHSKYGLNSAGGANLATTSIEYSRNGSTLPFLFVESNDSVPVGNDYEAPLLTSRLGYVATDFLRADISVLSSFADFRSELNNFSAIVVASDHGGMLSFDELQFLNNHSGDIISYLNAGGGLTAFAESNAQGLLGAEQPFGFLPFLVSSTTFHAVEVGNTVTPFGASLGLVDSDVNGNVSHNYFTSTGGMTPVDLYNGDTAMPLSLAFSGPISTGGVEVPEPSTLLLLGSGILGLGFAGRRRRG
;
A
#
# COMPACT_ATOMS: atom_id res chain seq x y z
N MET A 1 -56.03 -38.49 14.13
CA MET A 1 -55.63 -37.18 14.69
C MET A 1 -54.15 -36.93 14.39
N LYS A 2 -53.83 -35.67 14.14
CA LYS A 2 -52.78 -35.17 13.22
C LYS A 2 -51.34 -35.47 13.66
N LYS A 3 -50.54 -36.10 12.79
CA LYS A 3 -49.07 -36.11 12.89
C LYS A 3 -48.54 -34.84 12.21
N ILE A 4 -48.14 -33.86 13.02
CA ILE A 4 -47.52 -32.61 12.55
C ILE A 4 -46.08 -32.95 12.15
N LYS A 5 -45.79 -32.93 10.84
CA LYS A 5 -44.43 -32.89 10.31
C LYS A 5 -44.00 -31.42 10.31
N VAL A 6 -43.22 -30.99 11.30
CA VAL A 6 -42.53 -29.69 11.24
C VAL A 6 -41.27 -29.88 10.40
N LEU A 7 -41.33 -29.43 9.15
CA LEU A 7 -40.15 -29.27 8.31
C LEU A 7 -39.53 -27.91 8.69
N ILE A 8 -38.47 -27.90 9.49
CA ILE A 8 -37.66 -26.70 9.70
C ILE A 8 -36.70 -26.63 8.52
N ALA A 9 -37.07 -25.88 7.48
CA ALA A 9 -36.14 -25.44 6.47
C ALA A 9 -35.30 -24.30 7.07
N CYS A 10 -34.14 -24.62 7.64
CA CYS A 10 -33.12 -23.62 7.91
C CYS A 10 -32.59 -23.13 6.56
N PHE A 11 -33.14 -22.02 6.07
CA PHE A 11 -32.53 -21.23 5.02
C PHE A 11 -31.27 -20.57 5.60
N ALA A 12 -30.16 -21.31 5.60
CA ALA A 12 -28.85 -20.70 5.72
C ALA A 12 -28.57 -20.02 4.38
N VAL A 13 -28.99 -18.77 4.24
CA VAL A 13 -28.44 -17.89 3.21
C VAL A 13 -26.98 -17.68 3.61
N LEU A 14 -26.09 -18.56 3.14
CA LEU A 14 -24.68 -18.21 3.01
C LEU A 14 -24.65 -17.08 1.98
N LEU A 15 -24.71 -15.84 2.46
CA LEU A 15 -24.08 -14.72 1.75
C LEU A 15 -22.62 -15.11 1.64
N MET A 16 -22.26 -15.76 0.52
CA MET A 16 -20.88 -15.83 0.10
C MET A 16 -20.47 -14.37 -0.11
N TYR A 17 -19.82 -13.79 0.90
CA TYR A 17 -19.05 -12.59 0.73
C TYR A 17 -17.93 -13.01 -0.22
N THR A 18 -18.17 -12.87 -1.53
CA THR A 18 -17.06 -12.85 -2.47
C THR A 18 -16.25 -11.64 -2.03
N PRO A 19 -15.01 -11.80 -1.52
CA PRO A 19 -14.17 -10.62 -1.36
C PRO A 19 -14.15 -9.99 -2.75
N SER A 20 -14.73 -8.79 -2.87
CA SER A 20 -14.34 -7.90 -3.94
C SER A 20 -12.82 -7.87 -3.84
N TYR A 21 -12.12 -8.32 -4.89
CA TYR A 21 -10.66 -8.31 -4.92
C TYR A 21 -10.24 -6.85 -4.84
N ALA A 22 -10.14 -6.33 -3.63
CA ALA A 22 -9.65 -5.01 -3.39
C ALA A 22 -8.12 -5.07 -3.44
N GLY A 23 -7.56 -3.94 -3.80
CA GLY A 23 -6.18 -3.74 -4.17
C GLY A 23 -5.18 -4.05 -3.08
N SER A 24 -3.91 -4.06 -3.48
CA SER A 24 -2.77 -4.16 -2.58
C SER A 24 -2.03 -2.83 -2.53
N ILE A 25 -1.74 -2.36 -1.32
CA ILE A 25 -1.05 -1.11 -1.06
C ILE A 25 0.24 -1.42 -0.30
N PHE A 26 1.37 -0.88 -0.75
CA PHE A 26 2.64 -0.89 -0.03
C PHE A 26 3.19 0.54 0.04
N ILE A 27 3.54 1.01 1.22
CA ILE A 27 4.05 2.38 1.40
C ILE A 27 5.27 2.31 2.27
N SER A 28 6.30 3.06 1.90
CA SER A 28 7.59 3.00 2.56
C SER A 28 8.17 4.39 2.78
N GLY A 29 8.83 4.56 3.92
CA GLY A 29 9.74 5.67 4.18
C GLY A 29 11.18 5.40 3.76
N HIS A 30 11.43 4.26 3.11
CA HIS A 30 12.68 3.97 2.40
C HIS A 30 12.64 4.60 1.01
N ASP A 31 13.82 4.91 0.45
CA ASP A 31 13.99 5.22 -0.99
C ASP A 31 14.73 4.07 -1.71
N PRO A 32 14.07 2.90 -1.88
CA PRO A 32 14.77 1.68 -2.26
C PRO A 32 15.20 1.67 -3.74
N ILE A 33 14.53 2.41 -4.62
CA ILE A 33 14.87 2.41 -6.05
C ILE A 33 16.20 3.17 -6.26
N TRP A 34 16.35 4.38 -5.75
CA TRP A 34 17.64 5.08 -5.80
C TRP A 34 18.74 4.32 -5.06
N HIS A 35 18.44 3.81 -3.87
CA HIS A 35 19.39 3.06 -3.06
C HIS A 35 19.85 1.76 -3.74
N SER A 36 19.07 1.18 -4.66
CA SER A 36 19.50 0.04 -5.48
C SER A 36 20.71 0.33 -6.39
N LYS A 37 21.01 1.61 -6.65
CA LYS A 37 22.18 2.04 -7.42
C LYS A 37 23.23 2.74 -6.57
N TYR A 38 22.79 3.63 -5.68
CA TYR A 38 23.66 4.59 -5.00
C TYR A 38 23.78 4.32 -3.49
N GLY A 39 22.91 3.48 -2.94
CA GLY A 39 22.93 3.10 -1.53
C GLY A 39 24.11 2.20 -1.18
N LEU A 40 24.47 2.17 0.10
CA LEU A 40 25.55 1.30 0.59
C LEU A 40 25.11 -0.18 0.59
N ASN A 41 23.80 -0.44 0.63
CA ASN A 41 23.22 -1.77 0.44
C ASN A 41 22.30 -1.80 -0.79
N SER A 42 22.91 -1.87 -1.98
CA SER A 42 22.19 -1.91 -3.25
C SER A 42 21.28 -3.14 -3.39
N ALA A 43 21.69 -4.29 -2.85
CA ALA A 43 20.90 -5.52 -2.92
C ALA A 43 19.62 -5.41 -2.08
N GLY A 44 19.73 -4.90 -0.85
CA GLY A 44 18.56 -4.66 0.00
C GLY A 44 17.59 -3.66 -0.60
N GLY A 45 18.11 -2.54 -1.14
CA GLY A 45 17.29 -1.56 -1.88
C GLY A 45 16.54 -2.20 -3.06
N ALA A 46 17.24 -2.99 -3.89
CA ALA A 46 16.61 -3.69 -5.01
C ALA A 46 15.53 -4.68 -4.57
N ASN A 47 15.78 -5.46 -3.51
CA ASN A 47 14.84 -6.44 -2.98
C ASN A 47 13.59 -5.79 -2.39
N LEU A 48 13.74 -4.70 -1.64
CA LEU A 48 12.63 -3.94 -1.05
C LEU A 48 11.79 -3.27 -2.14
N ALA A 49 12.42 -2.62 -3.12
CA ALA A 49 11.72 -2.01 -4.26
C ALA A 49 10.94 -3.05 -5.07
N THR A 50 11.56 -4.18 -5.41
CA THR A 50 10.90 -5.23 -6.19
C THR A 50 9.75 -5.86 -5.41
N THR A 51 9.98 -6.21 -4.13
CA THR A 51 8.94 -6.81 -3.28
C THR A 51 7.72 -5.90 -3.11
N SER A 52 7.96 -4.61 -2.89
CA SER A 52 6.88 -3.64 -2.72
C SER A 52 6.08 -3.42 -4.00
N ILE A 53 6.73 -3.32 -5.16
CA ILE A 53 6.06 -3.20 -6.46
C ILE A 53 5.26 -4.47 -6.77
N GLU A 54 5.86 -5.66 -6.63
CA GLU A 54 5.18 -6.92 -6.92
C GLU A 54 4.02 -7.22 -5.97
N TYR A 55 4.12 -6.83 -4.70
CA TYR A 55 3.00 -6.91 -3.75
C TYR A 55 1.79 -6.13 -4.26
N SER A 56 2.00 -4.89 -4.69
CA SER A 56 0.95 -4.01 -5.21
C SER A 56 0.39 -4.50 -6.54
N ARG A 57 1.24 -5.02 -7.43
CA ARG A 57 0.82 -5.62 -8.70
C ARG A 57 -0.03 -6.87 -8.50
N ASN A 58 0.13 -7.58 -7.38
CA ASN A 58 -0.65 -8.75 -6.98
C ASN A 58 -0.76 -9.81 -8.11
N GLY A 59 0.35 -10.05 -8.83
CA GLY A 59 0.42 -11.00 -9.94
C GLY A 59 -0.21 -10.54 -11.26
N SER A 60 -0.71 -9.30 -11.34
CA SER A 60 -1.16 -8.71 -12.60
C SER A 60 0.00 -8.58 -13.59
N THR A 61 -0.30 -8.80 -14.87
CA THR A 61 0.67 -8.69 -15.98
C THR A 61 0.56 -7.36 -16.74
N LEU A 62 -0.40 -6.50 -16.37
CA LEU A 62 -0.48 -5.15 -16.91
C LEU A 62 0.76 -4.34 -16.52
N PRO A 63 1.13 -3.30 -17.28
CA PRO A 63 2.18 -2.38 -16.87
C PRO A 63 1.79 -1.66 -15.57
N PHE A 64 2.74 -1.18 -14.78
CA PHE A 64 2.47 -0.22 -13.71
C PHE A 64 2.69 1.23 -14.18
N LEU A 65 1.95 2.18 -13.60
CA LEU A 65 2.15 3.60 -13.84
C LEU A 65 3.22 4.10 -12.86
N PHE A 66 4.42 4.42 -13.34
CA PHE A 66 5.51 4.95 -12.53
C PHE A 66 5.46 6.47 -12.52
N VAL A 67 5.07 7.07 -11.39
CA VAL A 67 4.92 8.52 -11.24
C VAL A 67 6.23 9.14 -10.79
N GLU A 68 6.78 10.01 -11.64
CA GLU A 68 8.05 10.70 -11.43
C GLU A 68 8.10 11.96 -12.31
N SER A 69 8.61 13.06 -11.77
CA SER A 69 8.82 14.32 -12.51
C SER A 69 9.90 14.19 -13.60
N ASN A 70 9.79 15.03 -14.63
CA ASN A 70 10.82 15.28 -15.64
C ASN A 70 11.59 16.59 -15.41
N ASP A 71 11.40 17.24 -14.26
CA ASP A 71 12.09 18.48 -13.91
C ASP A 71 13.60 18.30 -13.76
N SER A 72 14.32 19.42 -13.70
CA SER A 72 15.75 19.41 -13.46
C SER A 72 16.10 18.70 -12.16
N VAL A 73 16.94 17.68 -12.25
CA VAL A 73 17.38 16.87 -11.11
C VAL A 73 18.23 17.71 -10.13
N PRO A 74 17.78 17.88 -8.86
CA PRO A 74 18.58 18.51 -7.82
C PRO A 74 19.81 17.69 -7.44
N VAL A 75 20.78 18.32 -6.78
CA VAL A 75 21.95 17.61 -6.25
C VAL A 75 21.51 16.59 -5.22
N GLY A 76 21.96 15.34 -5.39
CA GLY A 76 21.65 14.23 -4.50
C GLY A 76 20.49 13.36 -4.99
N ASN A 77 19.76 13.80 -6.02
CA ASN A 77 18.68 13.05 -6.64
C ASN A 77 19.13 12.50 -8.02
N ASP A 78 18.37 11.55 -8.56
CA ASP A 78 18.48 11.05 -9.93
C ASP A 78 17.09 10.61 -10.40
N TYR A 79 16.90 10.45 -11.72
CA TYR A 79 15.72 9.78 -12.21
C TYR A 79 15.79 8.28 -11.89
N GLU A 80 14.72 7.75 -11.34
CA GLU A 80 14.53 6.39 -10.89
C GLU A 80 13.95 5.49 -11.99
N ALA A 81 13.20 6.05 -12.95
CA ALA A 81 12.64 5.25 -14.04
C ALA A 81 13.71 4.43 -14.81
N PRO A 82 14.93 4.94 -15.11
CA PRO A 82 16.01 4.13 -15.67
C PRO A 82 16.51 3.00 -14.74
N LEU A 83 16.34 3.13 -13.42
CA LEU A 83 16.77 2.15 -12.43
C LEU A 83 15.82 0.96 -12.35
N LEU A 84 14.54 1.13 -12.68
CA LEU A 84 13.58 0.03 -12.82
C LEU A 84 14.11 -1.05 -13.76
N THR A 85 14.72 -0.64 -14.88
CA THR A 85 15.32 -1.60 -15.84
C THR A 85 16.72 -2.03 -15.47
N SER A 86 17.60 -1.07 -15.13
CA SER A 86 19.02 -1.35 -14.92
C SER A 86 19.35 -2.01 -13.58
N ARG A 87 18.44 -1.94 -12.59
CA ARG A 87 18.64 -2.45 -11.23
C ARG A 87 17.59 -3.46 -10.80
N LEU A 88 16.32 -3.25 -11.17
CA LEU A 88 15.22 -4.12 -10.70
C LEU A 88 14.80 -5.19 -11.72
N GLY A 89 15.32 -5.11 -12.95
CA GLY A 89 15.08 -6.12 -13.98
C GLY A 89 13.75 -6.00 -14.72
N TYR A 90 13.01 -4.91 -14.52
CA TYR A 90 11.86 -4.58 -15.36
C TYR A 90 12.30 -4.28 -16.81
N VAL A 91 11.38 -4.42 -17.75
CA VAL A 91 11.56 -3.97 -19.13
C VAL A 91 10.67 -2.77 -19.43
N ALA A 92 10.96 -2.06 -20.53
CA ALA A 92 10.23 -0.84 -20.89
C ALA A 92 8.72 -1.03 -21.10
N THR A 93 8.24 -2.27 -21.29
CA THR A 93 6.81 -2.59 -21.39
C THR A 93 6.15 -2.86 -20.04
N ASP A 94 6.91 -3.01 -18.96
CA ASP A 94 6.38 -3.31 -17.63
C ASP A 94 5.87 -2.05 -16.93
N PHE A 95 6.21 -0.87 -17.43
CA PHE A 95 5.77 0.39 -16.85
C PHE A 95 5.62 1.50 -17.87
N LEU A 96 4.76 2.47 -17.53
CA LEU A 96 4.73 3.78 -18.15
C LEU A 96 5.24 4.80 -17.14
N ARG A 97 6.31 5.52 -17.47
CA ARG A 97 6.72 6.70 -16.70
C ARG A 97 5.75 7.85 -16.96
N ALA A 98 5.24 8.48 -15.92
CA ALA A 98 4.30 9.59 -16.00
C ALA A 98 4.74 10.74 -15.10
N ASP A 99 5.08 11.86 -15.73
CA ASP A 99 5.16 13.16 -15.08
C ASP A 99 3.79 13.86 -15.14
N ILE A 100 3.70 15.09 -14.63
CA ILE A 100 2.47 15.89 -14.63
C ILE A 100 1.89 16.08 -16.03
N SER A 101 2.73 16.14 -17.07
CA SER A 101 2.26 16.31 -18.45
C SER A 101 1.52 15.07 -18.96
N VAL A 102 2.03 13.87 -18.63
CA VAL A 102 1.37 12.60 -18.94
C VAL A 102 0.10 12.45 -18.11
N LEU A 103 0.17 12.68 -16.80
CA LEU A 103 -0.98 12.58 -15.89
C LEU A 103 -2.13 13.49 -16.33
N SER A 104 -1.81 14.75 -16.67
CA SER A 104 -2.81 15.74 -17.12
C SER A 104 -3.33 15.49 -18.54
N SER A 105 -2.68 14.60 -19.31
CA SER A 105 -3.14 14.23 -20.65
C SER A 105 -4.27 13.19 -20.62
N PHE A 106 -4.45 12.51 -19.49
CA PHE A 106 -5.52 11.54 -19.32
C PHE A 106 -6.87 12.26 -19.30
N ALA A 107 -7.76 11.90 -20.23
CA ALA A 107 -9.09 12.50 -20.33
C ALA A 107 -9.95 12.21 -19.08
N ASP A 108 -9.75 11.02 -18.50
CA ASP A 108 -10.33 10.60 -17.22
C ASP A 108 -9.30 9.71 -16.52
N PHE A 109 -8.65 10.25 -15.50
CA PHE A 109 -7.59 9.55 -14.76
C PHE A 109 -8.09 8.22 -14.16
N ARG A 110 -9.30 8.19 -13.59
CA ARG A 110 -9.83 6.97 -12.98
C ARG A 110 -9.97 5.84 -14.01
N SER A 111 -10.54 6.14 -15.16
CA SER A 111 -10.74 5.15 -16.22
C SER A 111 -9.41 4.67 -16.77
N GLU A 112 -8.44 5.57 -16.92
CA GLU A 112 -7.09 5.25 -17.42
C GLU A 112 -6.34 4.29 -16.50
N LEU A 113 -6.50 4.41 -15.18
CA LEU A 113 -5.87 3.51 -14.21
C LEU A 113 -6.21 2.02 -14.44
N ASN A 114 -7.32 1.68 -15.12
CA ASN A 114 -7.66 0.30 -15.45
C ASN A 114 -6.68 -0.35 -16.45
N ASN A 115 -5.85 0.44 -17.14
CA ASN A 115 -4.80 -0.06 -18.02
C ASN A 115 -3.54 -0.46 -17.26
N PHE A 116 -3.48 -0.20 -15.95
CA PHE A 116 -2.30 -0.44 -15.12
C PHE A 116 -2.59 -1.43 -13.99
N SER A 117 -1.57 -2.22 -13.62
CA SER A 117 -1.60 -3.14 -12.49
C SER A 117 -1.48 -2.42 -11.14
N ALA A 118 -0.72 -1.32 -11.12
CA ALA A 118 -0.46 -0.54 -9.94
C ALA A 118 -0.05 0.88 -10.32
N ILE A 119 -0.22 1.82 -9.39
CA ILE A 119 0.49 3.09 -9.37
C ILE A 119 1.75 2.88 -8.54
N VAL A 120 2.91 3.33 -9.01
CA VAL A 120 4.18 3.30 -8.27
C VAL A 120 4.70 4.73 -8.21
N VAL A 121 4.76 5.32 -7.02
CA VAL A 121 5.19 6.70 -6.81
C VAL A 121 6.65 6.69 -6.37
N ALA A 122 7.50 7.41 -7.12
CA ALA A 122 8.92 7.61 -6.81
C ALA A 122 9.12 8.28 -5.44
N SER A 123 10.32 8.18 -4.88
CA SER A 123 10.66 8.99 -3.70
C SER A 123 10.87 10.46 -4.08
N ASP A 124 10.70 11.36 -3.12
CA ASP A 124 11.11 12.77 -3.24
C ASP A 124 12.57 13.02 -2.79
N HIS A 125 13.22 12.01 -2.22
CA HIS A 125 14.56 12.12 -1.65
C HIS A 125 15.45 11.05 -2.24
N GLY A 126 16.30 11.42 -3.21
CA GLY A 126 17.01 10.46 -4.06
C GLY A 126 16.24 10.27 -5.38
N GLY A 127 14.94 10.03 -5.30
CA GLY A 127 14.05 10.04 -6.47
C GLY A 127 13.57 11.44 -6.92
N MET A 128 12.65 11.47 -7.89
CA MET A 128 12.16 12.71 -8.51
C MET A 128 10.63 12.89 -8.41
N LEU A 129 10.01 12.54 -7.28
CA LEU A 129 8.65 13.03 -6.99
C LEU A 129 8.69 14.53 -6.70
N SER A 130 7.82 15.30 -7.36
CA SER A 130 7.74 16.75 -7.19
C SER A 130 6.33 17.22 -6.79
N PHE A 131 6.23 18.51 -6.46
CA PHE A 131 5.00 19.19 -6.09
C PHE A 131 3.86 18.93 -7.09
N ASP A 132 4.11 19.06 -8.39
CA ASP A 132 3.04 19.00 -9.40
C ASP A 132 2.44 17.58 -9.51
N GLU A 133 3.27 16.54 -9.52
CA GLU A 133 2.79 15.15 -9.51
C GLU A 133 2.06 14.81 -8.21
N LEU A 134 2.62 15.19 -7.05
CA LEU A 134 1.99 14.89 -5.76
C LEU A 134 0.66 15.64 -5.62
N GLN A 135 0.60 16.91 -6.01
CA GLN A 135 -0.64 17.68 -6.03
C GLN A 135 -1.70 17.02 -6.93
N PHE A 136 -1.30 16.55 -8.12
CA PHE A 136 -2.20 15.83 -9.01
C PHE A 136 -2.76 14.59 -8.32
N LEU A 137 -1.91 13.75 -7.71
CA LEU A 137 -2.35 12.55 -7.00
C LEU A 137 -3.27 12.89 -5.83
N ASN A 138 -2.92 13.90 -5.02
CA ASN A 138 -3.72 14.37 -3.89
C ASN A 138 -5.13 14.80 -4.33
N ASN A 139 -5.22 15.56 -5.41
CA ASN A 139 -6.50 16.00 -5.99
C ASN A 139 -7.34 14.83 -6.55
N HIS A 140 -6.71 13.71 -6.86
CA HIS A 140 -7.37 12.49 -7.38
C HIS A 140 -7.44 11.36 -6.34
N SER A 141 -7.37 11.67 -5.05
CA SER A 141 -7.49 10.67 -3.98
C SER A 141 -8.74 9.78 -4.12
N GLY A 142 -9.89 10.37 -4.46
CA GLY A 142 -11.13 9.62 -4.65
C GLY A 142 -11.05 8.59 -5.80
N ASP A 143 -10.36 8.94 -6.87
CA ASP A 143 -10.14 8.05 -8.02
C ASP A 143 -9.16 6.93 -7.68
N ILE A 144 -8.07 7.26 -6.98
CA ILE A 144 -7.10 6.27 -6.49
C ILE A 144 -7.78 5.29 -5.54
N ILE A 145 -8.61 5.76 -4.61
CA ILE A 145 -9.40 4.90 -3.72
C ILE A 145 -10.35 4.00 -4.51
N SER A 146 -11.03 4.54 -5.51
CA SER A 146 -11.92 3.77 -6.38
C SER A 146 -11.18 2.73 -7.22
N TYR A 147 -9.96 3.05 -7.67
CA TYR A 147 -9.08 2.13 -8.39
C TYR A 147 -8.59 0.98 -7.49
N LEU A 148 -8.11 1.31 -6.30
CA LEU A 148 -7.71 0.33 -5.29
C LEU A 148 -8.88 -0.59 -4.92
N ASN A 149 -10.08 -0.05 -4.66
CA ASN A 149 -11.25 -0.88 -4.37
C ASN A 149 -11.72 -1.76 -5.55
N ALA A 150 -11.30 -1.45 -6.77
CA ALA A 150 -11.54 -2.27 -7.96
C ALA A 150 -10.43 -3.30 -8.24
N GLY A 151 -9.44 -3.42 -7.35
CA GLY A 151 -8.35 -4.40 -7.43
C GLY A 151 -7.03 -3.86 -7.97
N GLY A 152 -6.92 -2.55 -8.20
CA GLY A 152 -5.67 -1.89 -8.55
C GLY A 152 -4.64 -1.88 -7.42
N GLY A 153 -3.36 -1.73 -7.75
CA GLY A 153 -2.28 -1.65 -6.77
C GLY A 153 -1.76 -0.23 -6.50
N LEU A 154 -1.09 -0.02 -5.37
CA LEU A 154 -0.36 1.23 -5.11
C LEU A 154 0.91 0.97 -4.31
N THR A 155 2.06 1.34 -4.86
CA THR A 155 3.32 1.47 -4.14
C THR A 155 3.71 2.93 -4.06
N ALA A 156 4.15 3.41 -2.90
CA ALA A 156 4.75 4.74 -2.78
C ALA A 156 5.97 4.70 -1.87
N PHE A 157 7.06 5.31 -2.33
CA PHE A 157 8.32 5.41 -1.60
C PHE A 157 8.44 6.73 -0.85
N ALA A 158 9.58 6.98 -0.21
CA ALA A 158 9.68 8.02 0.79
C ALA A 158 9.27 9.41 0.30
N GLU A 159 8.45 10.09 1.10
CA GLU A 159 7.98 11.46 0.89
C GLU A 159 8.32 12.27 2.14
N SER A 160 9.55 12.76 2.19
CA SER A 160 10.16 13.44 3.34
C SER A 160 10.05 14.96 3.28
N ASN A 161 9.92 15.50 2.06
CA ASN A 161 10.03 16.91 1.69
C ASN A 161 11.33 17.59 2.16
N ALA A 162 12.39 16.82 2.42
CA ALA A 162 13.61 17.35 3.02
C ALA A 162 14.37 18.32 2.10
N GLN A 163 14.25 18.13 0.79
CA GLN A 163 14.79 18.99 -0.26
C GLN A 163 13.79 20.06 -0.72
N GLY A 164 12.56 20.06 -0.19
CA GLY A 164 11.50 20.98 -0.58
C GLY A 164 10.82 20.66 -1.92
N LEU A 165 11.07 19.48 -2.52
CA LEU A 165 10.53 19.11 -3.84
C LEU A 165 9.01 19.00 -3.84
N LEU A 166 8.42 18.62 -2.71
CA LEU A 166 6.96 18.49 -2.54
C LEU A 166 6.30 19.81 -2.17
N GLY A 167 7.08 20.90 -1.98
CA GLY A 167 6.55 22.22 -1.65
C GLY A 167 5.69 22.22 -0.39
N ALA A 168 4.43 22.64 -0.52
CA ALA A 168 3.45 22.69 0.58
C ALA A 168 2.47 21.51 0.57
N GLU A 169 2.63 20.55 -0.35
CA GLU A 169 1.75 19.38 -0.41
C GLU A 169 1.94 18.47 0.79
N GLN A 170 0.87 17.77 1.14
CA GLN A 170 0.90 16.76 2.19
C GLN A 170 1.52 15.47 1.65
N PRO A 171 2.62 14.96 2.25
CA PRO A 171 3.16 13.65 1.93
C PRO A 171 2.08 12.56 2.02
N PHE A 172 2.02 11.71 0.99
CA PHE A 172 1.05 10.63 0.80
C PHE A 172 -0.42 11.09 0.83
N GLY A 173 -0.69 12.36 0.53
CA GLY A 173 -2.04 12.96 0.66
C GLY A 173 -3.13 12.28 -0.20
N PHE A 174 -2.74 11.55 -1.26
CA PHE A 174 -3.63 10.71 -2.06
C PHE A 174 -4.25 9.55 -1.28
N LEU A 175 -3.67 9.18 -0.13
CA LEU A 175 -4.26 8.31 0.88
C LEU A 175 -4.58 9.12 2.15
N PRO A 176 -5.75 9.76 2.23
CA PRO A 176 -6.08 10.77 3.25
C PRO A 176 -6.23 10.19 4.67
N PHE A 177 -6.13 8.88 4.84
CA PHE A 177 -6.04 8.23 6.14
C PHE A 177 -4.60 8.09 6.66
N LEU A 178 -3.61 8.30 5.78
CA LEU A 178 -2.19 8.23 6.09
C LEU A 178 -1.61 9.62 6.37
N VAL A 179 -2.28 10.38 7.23
CA VAL A 179 -1.95 11.78 7.57
C VAL A 179 -0.74 11.93 8.51
N SER A 180 0.06 10.88 8.68
CA SER A 180 0.95 10.75 9.83
C SER A 180 2.33 10.22 9.42
N SER A 181 2.88 10.74 8.33
CA SER A 181 4.29 10.59 7.99
C SER A 181 5.12 11.67 8.68
N THR A 182 6.24 11.29 9.26
CA THR A 182 7.18 12.21 9.90
C THR A 182 8.50 12.16 9.14
N THR A 183 8.98 13.32 8.67
CA THR A 183 10.31 13.46 8.09
C THR A 183 11.36 12.91 9.06
N PHE A 184 12.25 12.08 8.54
CA PHE A 184 13.21 11.33 9.32
C PHE A 184 14.45 11.11 8.48
N HIS A 185 15.65 11.27 9.02
CA HIS A 185 16.86 10.96 8.25
C HIS A 185 17.79 10.17 9.13
N ALA A 186 17.71 8.85 9.00
CA ALA A 186 18.55 7.96 9.78
C ALA A 186 19.11 6.85 8.92
N VAL A 187 20.39 6.56 9.17
CA VAL A 187 21.02 5.35 8.66
C VAL A 187 20.26 4.16 9.22
N GLU A 188 19.92 3.24 8.32
CA GLU A 188 19.21 2.03 8.66
C GLU A 188 20.16 1.04 9.34
N VAL A 189 20.12 1.02 10.66
CA VAL A 189 20.85 0.06 11.49
C VAL A 189 19.91 -0.44 12.55
N GLY A 190 19.82 -1.75 12.70
CA GLY A 190 18.97 -2.40 13.69
C GLY A 190 17.48 -2.46 13.31
N ASN A 191 17.12 -2.04 12.09
CA ASN A 191 15.76 -2.20 11.59
C ASN A 191 15.39 -3.69 11.57
N THR A 192 14.12 -3.98 11.85
CA THR A 192 13.64 -5.37 11.91
C THR A 192 12.46 -5.55 10.98
N VAL A 193 12.50 -6.60 10.17
CA VAL A 193 11.35 -7.06 9.39
C VAL A 193 10.34 -7.73 10.33
N THR A 194 9.08 -7.36 10.23
CA THR A 194 8.01 -7.99 11.02
C THR A 194 7.68 -9.39 10.48
N PRO A 195 6.94 -10.24 11.22
CA PRO A 195 6.45 -11.50 10.67
C PRO A 195 5.65 -11.34 9.37
N PHE A 196 4.93 -10.22 9.23
CA PHE A 196 4.21 -9.93 7.99
C PHE A 196 5.18 -9.57 6.86
N GLY A 197 6.16 -8.69 7.09
CA GLY A 197 7.17 -8.39 6.06
C GLY A 197 7.98 -9.63 5.64
N ALA A 198 8.29 -10.51 6.58
CA ALA A 198 8.95 -11.78 6.28
C ALA A 198 8.08 -12.72 5.42
N SER A 199 6.75 -12.65 5.58
CA SER A 199 5.82 -13.39 4.72
C SER A 199 5.80 -12.89 3.26
N LEU A 200 6.28 -11.66 3.01
CA LEU A 200 6.49 -11.11 1.67
C LEU A 200 7.85 -11.52 1.08
N GLY A 201 8.70 -12.21 1.85
CA GLY A 201 10.03 -12.63 1.44
C GLY A 201 11.17 -11.70 1.85
N LEU A 202 10.87 -10.60 2.58
CA LEU A 202 11.89 -9.69 3.09
C LEU A 202 12.65 -10.29 4.27
N VAL A 203 13.91 -9.92 4.41
CA VAL A 203 14.75 -10.21 5.57
C VAL A 203 15.36 -8.93 6.14
N ASP A 204 15.89 -8.97 7.36
CA ASP A 204 16.48 -7.79 8.01
C ASP A 204 17.57 -7.13 7.17
N SER A 205 18.34 -7.91 6.39
CA SER A 205 19.36 -7.34 5.50
C SER A 205 18.78 -6.55 4.33
N ASP A 206 17.49 -6.64 4.03
CA ASP A 206 16.87 -5.84 2.96
C ASP A 206 16.52 -4.42 3.42
N VAL A 207 16.29 -4.23 4.72
CA VAL A 207 15.85 -2.97 5.35
C VAL A 207 16.94 -2.31 6.22
N ASN A 208 18.19 -2.76 6.07
CA ASN A 208 19.35 -2.23 6.79
C ASN A 208 20.48 -1.87 5.82
N GLY A 209 21.34 -0.94 6.23
CA GLY A 209 22.52 -0.51 5.49
C GLY A 209 22.27 0.62 4.50
N ASN A 210 21.05 1.15 4.41
CA ASN A 210 20.69 2.32 3.62
C ASN A 210 20.26 3.48 4.55
N VAL A 211 19.34 4.34 4.11
CA VAL A 211 18.85 5.50 4.84
C VAL A 211 17.34 5.59 4.64
N SER A 212 16.59 5.72 5.73
CA SER A 212 15.16 6.02 5.68
C SER A 212 14.92 7.52 5.78
N HIS A 213 13.93 8.02 5.03
CA HIS A 213 13.63 9.44 4.85
C HIS A 213 12.32 9.89 5.53
N ASN A 214 11.48 8.94 5.95
CA ASN A 214 10.35 9.17 6.85
C ASN A 214 9.99 7.90 7.63
N TYR A 215 9.14 8.04 8.65
CA TYR A 215 8.46 6.92 9.31
C TYR A 215 6.99 7.28 9.55
N PHE A 216 6.16 6.27 9.82
CA PHE A 216 4.73 6.47 10.04
C PHE A 216 4.38 6.46 11.53
N THR A 217 3.70 7.48 12.02
CA THR A 217 3.25 7.56 13.43
C THR A 217 1.86 6.97 13.66
N SER A 218 1.14 6.63 12.59
CA SER A 218 -0.09 5.84 12.58
C SER A 218 -0.11 5.00 11.31
N THR A 219 -0.76 3.83 11.37
CA THR A 219 -0.79 2.89 10.24
C THR A 219 -2.02 3.04 9.36
N GLY A 220 -3.03 3.81 9.78
CA GLY A 220 -4.33 3.85 9.09
C GLY A 220 -5.03 2.49 9.01
N GLY A 221 -4.65 1.54 9.89
CA GLY A 221 -5.10 0.15 9.91
C GLY A 221 -4.25 -0.81 9.05
N MET A 222 -3.26 -0.31 8.31
CA MET A 222 -2.32 -1.14 7.55
C MET A 222 -1.38 -1.90 8.49
N THR A 223 -0.77 -2.97 7.98
CA THR A 223 0.13 -3.82 8.75
C THR A 223 1.59 -3.37 8.58
N PRO A 224 2.34 -3.12 9.66
CA PRO A 224 3.77 -2.84 9.58
C PRO A 224 4.54 -3.98 8.91
N VAL A 225 5.37 -3.64 7.93
CA VAL A 225 6.25 -4.56 7.20
C VAL A 225 7.62 -4.60 7.87
N ASP A 226 8.14 -3.46 8.27
CA ASP A 226 9.40 -3.31 8.98
C ASP A 226 9.35 -2.09 9.93
N LEU A 227 10.20 -2.14 10.95
CA LEU A 227 10.22 -1.21 12.07
C LEU A 227 11.62 -0.63 12.26
N TYR A 228 11.70 0.67 12.52
CA TYR A 228 12.96 1.30 12.90
C TYR A 228 13.42 0.78 14.26
N ASN A 229 14.59 0.13 14.32
CA ASN A 229 15.12 -0.48 15.56
C ASN A 229 14.15 -1.43 16.30
N GLY A 230 13.21 -2.04 15.58
CA GLY A 230 12.17 -2.88 16.19
C GLY A 230 11.10 -2.12 16.99
N ASP A 231 11.08 -0.78 16.92
CA ASP A 231 10.09 0.02 17.61
C ASP A 231 8.75 -0.01 16.86
N THR A 232 7.74 -0.61 17.47
CA THR A 232 6.37 -0.70 16.92
C THR A 232 5.69 0.66 16.74
N ALA A 233 6.20 1.72 17.37
CA ALA A 233 5.73 3.09 17.18
C ALA A 233 6.41 3.80 15.99
N MET A 234 7.42 3.18 15.38
CA MET A 234 8.14 3.69 14.21
C MET A 234 8.16 2.70 13.03
N PRO A 235 7.00 2.30 12.48
CA PRO A 235 6.94 1.65 11.18
C PRO A 235 7.64 2.46 10.10
N LEU A 236 8.52 1.80 9.35
CA LEU A 236 9.16 2.38 8.17
C LEU A 236 8.41 2.02 6.89
N SER A 237 7.81 0.83 6.83
CA SER A 237 6.89 0.47 5.75
C SER A 237 5.60 -0.16 6.27
N LEU A 238 4.53 0.04 5.51
CA LEU A 238 3.18 -0.45 5.78
C LEU A 238 2.64 -1.14 4.53
N ALA A 239 1.90 -2.23 4.70
CA ALA A 239 1.15 -2.80 3.59
C ALA A 239 -0.25 -3.28 4.01
N PHE A 240 -1.13 -3.37 3.02
CA PHE A 240 -2.50 -3.84 3.19
C PHE A 240 -3.04 -4.40 1.88
N SER A 241 -3.91 -5.40 1.98
CA SER A 241 -4.71 -5.88 0.86
C SER A 241 -6.15 -6.03 1.33
N GLY A 242 -7.08 -5.37 0.64
CA GLY A 242 -8.48 -5.34 1.04
C GLY A 242 -9.17 -4.00 0.77
N PRO A 243 -10.45 -3.88 1.15
CA PRO A 243 -11.23 -2.66 0.93
C PRO A 243 -10.67 -1.49 1.71
N ILE A 244 -10.70 -0.30 1.09
CA ILE A 244 -10.24 0.94 1.70
C ILE A 244 -11.31 2.02 1.61
N SER A 245 -11.26 2.95 2.56
CA SER A 245 -12.09 4.15 2.59
C SER A 245 -11.20 5.37 2.81
N THR A 246 -11.78 6.56 2.72
CA THR A 246 -11.09 7.80 3.10
C THR A 246 -10.70 7.82 4.59
N GLY A 247 -11.32 6.99 5.43
CA GLY A 247 -11.06 6.91 6.87
C GLY A 247 -10.03 5.84 7.27
N GLY A 248 -9.50 5.08 6.31
CA GLY A 248 -8.56 3.99 6.57
C GLY A 248 -8.96 2.71 5.87
N VAL A 249 -8.21 1.66 6.18
CA VAL A 249 -8.46 0.33 5.66
C VAL A 249 -9.54 -0.37 6.50
N GLU A 250 -10.55 -0.94 5.84
CA GLU A 250 -11.58 -1.69 6.54
C GLU A 250 -11.02 -3.08 6.86
N VAL A 251 -10.66 -3.31 8.13
CA VAL A 251 -10.41 -4.67 8.61
C VAL A 251 -11.78 -5.31 8.83
N PRO A 252 -12.20 -6.34 8.05
CA PRO A 252 -13.48 -6.97 8.28
C PRO A 252 -13.51 -7.52 9.72
N GLU A 253 -14.48 -7.06 10.52
CA GLU A 253 -14.72 -7.58 11.87
C GLU A 253 -14.73 -9.12 11.80
N PRO A 254 -13.74 -9.80 12.41
CA PRO A 254 -13.38 -11.15 11.98
C PRO A 254 -14.39 -12.14 12.55
N SER A 255 -15.51 -12.40 11.88
CA SER A 255 -16.49 -13.47 12.19
C SER A 255 -17.03 -13.51 13.64
N THR A 256 -16.60 -12.59 14.51
CA THR A 256 -16.82 -12.60 15.94
C THR A 256 -18.21 -12.08 16.25
N LEU A 257 -18.71 -11.14 15.45
CA LEU A 257 -20.11 -10.73 15.46
C LEU A 257 -21.04 -11.82 14.92
N LEU A 258 -20.61 -12.61 13.93
CA LEU A 258 -21.36 -13.76 13.43
C LEU A 258 -21.38 -14.91 14.45
N LEU A 259 -20.26 -15.17 15.14
CA LEU A 259 -20.16 -16.17 16.21
C LEU A 259 -20.93 -15.73 17.46
N LEU A 260 -20.86 -14.45 17.82
CA LEU A 260 -21.64 -13.86 18.90
C LEU A 260 -23.14 -13.89 18.58
N GLY A 261 -23.53 -13.51 17.37
CA GLY A 261 -24.91 -13.54 16.90
C GLY A 261 -25.48 -14.97 16.87
N SER A 262 -24.73 -15.93 16.33
CA SER A 262 -25.14 -17.35 16.33
C SER A 262 -25.14 -17.96 17.73
N GLY A 263 -24.20 -17.56 18.61
CA GLY A 263 -24.17 -17.96 20.02
C GLY A 263 -25.39 -17.47 20.81
N ILE A 264 -25.77 -16.20 20.65
CA ILE A 264 -26.96 -15.63 21.30
C ILE A 264 -28.24 -16.31 20.81
N LEU A 265 -28.38 -16.53 19.50
CA LEU A 265 -29.52 -17.24 18.93
C LEU A 265 -29.59 -18.69 19.44
N GLY A 266 -28.46 -19.40 19.48
CA GLY A 266 -28.36 -20.77 20.00
C GLY A 266 -28.80 -20.87 21.47
N LEU A 267 -28.37 -19.92 22.32
CA LEU A 267 -28.78 -19.84 23.72
C LEU A 267 -30.27 -19.53 23.88
N GLY A 268 -30.83 -18.65 23.04
CA GLY A 268 -32.27 -18.36 23.03
C GLY A 268 -33.13 -19.58 22.72
N PHE A 269 -32.73 -20.41 21.75
CA PHE A 269 -33.41 -21.67 21.43
C PHE A 269 -33.27 -22.72 22.54
N ALA A 270 -32.08 -22.84 23.15
CA ALA A 270 -31.85 -23.76 24.28
C ALA A 270 -32.66 -23.37 25.53
N GLY A 271 -32.80 -22.07 25.80
CA GLY A 271 -33.59 -21.54 26.92
C GLY A 271 -35.10 -21.78 26.77
N ARG A 272 -35.65 -21.66 25.56
CA ARG A 272 -37.07 -21.96 25.28
C ARG A 272 -37.41 -23.44 25.45
N ARG A 273 -36.48 -24.34 25.12
CA ARG A 273 -36.68 -25.80 25.21
C ARG A 273 -36.70 -26.33 26.65
N ARG A 274 -36.23 -25.55 27.63
CA ARG A 274 -36.26 -25.92 29.05
C ARG A 274 -37.51 -25.43 29.80
N ARG A 275 -38.38 -24.64 29.14
CA ARG A 275 -39.59 -24.03 29.75
C ARG A 275 -40.91 -24.60 29.23
N GLY A 276 -40.88 -25.65 28.42
CA GLY A 276 -42.05 -26.43 27.99
C GLY A 276 -41.80 -27.90 28.27
#